data_AF-A0A2R7MIE5-F1
#
_entry.id   AF-A0A2R7MIE5-F1
#
_cell.length_a   1.000
_cell.length_b   1.000
_cell.length_c   1.000
_cell.angle_alpha   90.00
_cell.angle_beta   90.00
_cell.angle_gamma   90.00
#
_symmetry.space_group_name_H-M   'P 1'
#
loop_
_entity.id
_entity.type
_entity.pdbx_description
1 polymer ?
#
loop_
_entity_poly.entity_id
_entity_poly.type
_entity_poly.pdbx_seq_one_letter_code
_entity_poly.pdbx_strand_id
1 'polypeptide(L)'
;MADTTKTAATPVKTADVKDEVTLPTNTEITQTIRLIRFKLSGLQADARRSRPFMSPSQNEAVAKVKAAVAALEDFANYLDKQPSH
;
A
#
# COMPACT_ATOMS: atom_id res chain seq x y z
N MET A 1 56.61 -15.83 -16.67
CA MET A 1 56.69 -15.05 -15.42
C MET A 1 55.52 -14.09 -15.46
N ALA A 2 54.63 -14.18 -14.47
CA ALA A 2 53.33 -13.52 -14.46
C ALA A 2 53.47 -12.05 -14.01
N ASP A 3 52.81 -11.14 -14.70
CA ASP A 3 52.62 -9.77 -14.22
C ASP A 3 51.11 -9.53 -14.09
N THR A 4 50.61 -9.68 -12.87
CA THR A 4 49.22 -9.44 -12.49
C THR A 4 49.16 -8.13 -11.73
N THR A 5 48.69 -7.09 -12.42
CA THR A 5 48.34 -5.78 -11.84
C THR A 5 47.34 -5.96 -10.70
N LYS A 6 47.76 -5.56 -9.51
CA LYS A 6 46.99 -5.62 -8.26
C LYS A 6 45.98 -4.48 -8.24
N THR A 7 44.73 -4.75 -8.61
CA THR A 7 43.60 -3.82 -8.43
C THR A 7 43.41 -3.57 -6.94
N ALA A 8 43.69 -2.35 -6.48
CA ALA A 8 43.36 -1.94 -5.12
C ALA A 8 41.83 -1.86 -5.00
N ALA A 9 41.23 -2.83 -4.31
CA ALA A 9 39.83 -2.79 -3.96
C ALA A 9 39.63 -1.73 -2.87
N THR A 10 38.92 -0.66 -3.20
CA THR A 10 38.41 0.30 -2.22
C THR A 10 37.37 -0.40 -1.35
N PRO A 11 37.50 -0.42 -0.01
CA PRO A 11 36.44 -0.94 0.84
C PRO A 11 35.23 -0.01 0.73
N VAL A 12 34.13 -0.53 0.19
CA VAL A 12 32.82 0.14 0.26
C VAL A 12 32.46 0.19 1.74
N LYS A 13 32.53 1.39 2.34
CA LYS A 13 31.90 1.65 3.64
C LYS A 13 30.42 1.32 3.49
N THR A 14 30.00 0.22 4.08
CA THR A 14 28.58 -0.02 4.40
C THR A 14 28.20 1.09 5.37
N ALA A 15 27.63 2.17 4.85
CA ALA A 15 26.97 3.15 5.69
C ALA A 15 25.81 2.42 6.34
N ASP A 16 25.87 2.32 7.66
CA ASP A 16 24.78 1.90 8.52
C ASP A 16 23.62 2.88 8.28
N VAL A 17 22.77 2.57 7.30
CA VAL A 17 21.52 3.29 7.10
C VAL A 17 20.64 2.88 8.26
N LYS A 18 20.73 3.65 9.36
CA LYS A 18 19.63 3.72 10.30
C LYS A 18 18.46 4.26 9.49
N ASP A 19 17.59 3.36 9.04
CA ASP A 19 16.30 3.72 8.45
C ASP A 19 15.55 4.50 9.53
N GLU A 20 15.67 5.83 9.47
CA GLU A 20 14.90 6.73 10.30
C GLU A 20 13.47 6.62 9.80
N VAL A 21 12.69 5.75 10.43
CA VAL A 21 11.28 5.52 10.11
C VAL A 21 10.55 6.83 10.36
N THR A 22 10.41 7.62 9.31
CA THR A 22 9.66 8.88 9.35
C THR A 22 8.19 8.50 9.39
N LEU A 23 7.55 8.74 10.54
CA LEU A 23 6.13 8.49 10.69
C LEU A 23 5.34 9.44 9.78
N PRO A 24 4.27 8.94 9.12
CA PRO A 24 3.43 9.79 8.30
C PRO A 24 2.77 10.88 9.15
N THR A 25 2.70 12.08 8.59
CA THR A 25 2.01 13.21 9.22
C THR A 25 0.51 12.96 9.27
N ASN A 26 -0.18 13.60 10.23
CA ASN A 26 -1.64 13.56 10.32
C ASN A 26 -2.33 14.02 9.02
N THR A 27 -1.69 14.93 8.28
CA THR A 27 -2.17 15.38 6.98
C THR A 27 -2.13 14.26 5.94
N GLU A 28 -1.02 13.51 5.86
CA GLU A 28 -0.87 12.37 4.94
C GLU A 28 -1.84 11.23 5.29
N ILE A 29 -2.02 10.95 6.59
CA ILE A 29 -3.02 9.96 7.05
C ILE A 29 -4.43 10.40 6.63
N THR A 30 -4.78 11.66 6.87
CA THR A 30 -6.10 12.21 6.50
C THR A 30 -6.33 12.18 4.98
N GLN A 31 -5.31 12.54 4.19
CA GLN A 31 -5.39 12.49 2.73
C GLN A 31 -5.59 11.05 2.24
N THR A 32 -4.87 10.09 2.82
CA THR A 32 -4.99 8.67 2.49
C THR A 32 -6.41 8.16 2.79
N ILE A 33 -6.96 8.48 3.97
CA ILE A 33 -8.34 8.10 4.34
C ILE A 33 -9.36 8.72 3.37
N ARG A 34 -9.18 9.99 2.98
CA ARG A 34 -10.05 10.65 2.00
C ARG A 34 -10.01 9.95 0.63
N LEU A 35 -8.82 9.55 0.19
CA LEU A 35 -8.64 8.84 -1.08
C LEU A 35 -9.33 7.48 -1.04
N ILE A 36 -9.14 6.71 0.03
CA ILE A 36 -9.81 5.42 0.23
C ILE A 36 -11.33 5.59 0.18
N ARG A 37 -11.88 6.58 0.92
CA ARG A 37 -13.31 6.88 0.92
C ARG A 37 -13.83 7.20 -0.49
N PHE A 38 -13.10 8.01 -1.25
CA PHE A 38 -13.48 8.38 -2.62
C PHE A 38 -13.49 7.18 -3.57
N LYS A 39 -12.52 6.27 -3.45
CA LYS A 39 -12.46 5.07 -4.29
C LYS A 39 -13.58 4.07 -3.94
N LEU A 40 -13.83 3.85 -2.65
CA LEU A 40 -14.93 2.99 -2.19
C LEU A 40 -16.29 3.51 -2.61
N SER A 41 -16.53 4.82 -2.53
CA SER A 41 -17.81 5.39 -2.95
C SER A 41 -18.04 5.21 -4.45
N GLY A 42 -16.96 5.30 -5.26
CA GLY A 42 -17.00 4.97 -6.69
C GLY A 42 -17.41 3.51 -6.93
N LEU A 43 -16.78 2.55 -6.24
CA LEU A 43 -17.13 1.13 -6.36
C LEU A 43 -18.56 0.83 -5.90
N GLN A 44 -19.02 1.45 -4.79
CA GLN A 44 -20.39 1.30 -4.32
C GLN A 44 -21.41 1.87 -5.30
N ALA A 45 -21.12 3.04 -5.88
CA ALA A 45 -21.97 3.63 -6.90
C ALA A 45 -22.02 2.73 -8.14
N ASP A 46 -20.90 2.13 -8.54
CA ASP A 46 -20.83 1.21 -9.68
C ASP A 46 -21.64 -0.07 -9.44
N ALA A 47 -21.56 -0.64 -8.23
CA ALA A 47 -22.31 -1.84 -7.84
C ALA A 47 -23.84 -1.62 -7.79
N ARG A 48 -24.29 -0.37 -7.62
CA ARG A 48 -25.72 -0.01 -7.65
C ARG A 48 -26.25 0.25 -9.05
N ARG A 49 -25.39 0.34 -10.07
CA ARG A 49 -25.82 0.54 -11.45
C ARG A 49 -26.37 -0.75 -12.03
N SER A 50 -27.42 -0.64 -12.84
CA SER A 50 -27.93 -1.77 -13.63
C SER A 50 -26.91 -2.26 -14.66
N ARG A 51 -26.05 -1.34 -15.13
CA ARG A 51 -24.89 -1.60 -16.00
C ARG A 51 -23.65 -0.94 -15.37
N PRO A 52 -22.85 -1.69 -14.60
CA PRO A 52 -21.60 -1.18 -14.04
C PRO A 52 -20.60 -0.83 -15.14
N PHE A 53 -19.75 0.16 -14.89
CA PHE A 53 -18.72 0.62 -15.81
C PHE A 53 -17.34 0.03 -15.49
N MET A 54 -17.08 -0.31 -14.22
CA MET A 54 -15.80 -0.87 -13.78
C MET A 54 -15.82 -2.39 -13.67
N SER A 55 -16.98 -3.01 -13.92
CA SER A 55 -17.14 -4.47 -13.85
C SER A 55 -18.04 -5.01 -14.98
N PRO A 56 -17.69 -6.17 -15.56
CA PRO A 56 -18.51 -6.89 -16.53
C PRO A 56 -19.95 -7.19 -16.11
N SER A 57 -20.20 -7.36 -14.80
CA SER A 57 -21.54 -7.64 -14.28
C SER A 57 -21.79 -6.97 -12.93
N GLN A 58 -23.06 -6.84 -12.57
CA GLN A 58 -23.45 -6.31 -11.25
C GLN A 58 -22.94 -7.19 -10.11
N ASN A 59 -22.98 -8.52 -10.28
CA ASN A 59 -22.45 -9.46 -9.29
C ASN A 59 -20.96 -9.25 -9.05
N GLU A 60 -20.19 -9.03 -10.12
CA GLU A 60 -18.75 -8.76 -10.01
C GLU A 60 -18.47 -7.38 -9.38
N ALA A 61 -19.28 -6.36 -9.69
CA ALA A 61 -19.17 -5.06 -9.04
C ALA A 61 -19.42 -5.15 -7.53
N VAL A 62 -20.45 -5.90 -7.11
CA VAL A 62 -20.74 -6.17 -5.70
C VAL A 62 -19.60 -6.98 -5.06
N ALA A 63 -19.05 -7.98 -5.75
CA ALA A 63 -17.93 -8.76 -5.25
C ALA A 63 -16.68 -7.90 -5.03
N LYS A 64 -16.38 -6.96 -5.94
CA LYS A 64 -15.27 -6.01 -5.78
C LYS A 64 -15.46 -5.08 -4.59
N VAL A 65 -16.69 -4.60 -4.34
CA VAL A 65 -17.00 -3.81 -3.14
C VAL A 65 -16.75 -4.64 -1.88
N LYS A 66 -17.23 -5.89 -1.83
CA LYS A 66 -17.03 -6.77 -0.67
C LYS A 66 -15.55 -7.07 -0.43
N ALA A 67 -14.80 -7.37 -1.49
CA ALA A 67 -13.36 -7.62 -1.39
C ALA A 67 -12.59 -6.39 -0.90
N ALA A 68 -12.96 -5.19 -1.38
CA ALA A 68 -12.35 -3.94 -0.93
C ALA A 68 -12.65 -3.65 0.55
N VAL A 69 -13.86 -3.93 1.02
CA VAL A 69 -14.22 -3.79 2.44
C VAL A 69 -13.46 -4.80 3.29
N ALA A 70 -13.41 -6.07 2.90
CA ALA A 70 -12.66 -7.10 3.62
C ALA A 70 -11.17 -6.75 3.75
N ALA A 71 -10.54 -6.27 2.67
CA ALA A 71 -9.15 -5.84 2.71
C ALA A 71 -8.90 -4.67 3.68
N LEU A 72 -9.88 -3.76 3.82
CA LEU A 72 -9.80 -2.65 4.77
C LEU A 72 -10.02 -3.11 6.21
N GLU A 73 -10.89 -4.10 6.43
CA GLU A 73 -11.06 -4.73 7.74
C GLU A 73 -9.78 -5.46 8.16
N ASP A 74 -9.16 -6.22 7.26
CA ASP A 74 -7.88 -6.89 7.50
C ASP A 74 -6.76 -5.89 7.81
N PHE A 75 -6.72 -4.77 7.08
CA PHE A 75 -5.77 -3.69 7.34
C PHE A 75 -5.99 -3.02 8.69
N ALA A 76 -7.25 -2.73 9.06
CA ALA A 76 -7.58 -2.17 10.37
C ALA A 76 -7.20 -3.14 11.50
N ASN A 77 -7.52 -4.42 11.34
CA ASN A 77 -7.13 -5.46 12.28
C ASN A 77 -5.61 -5.59 12.41
N TYR A 78 -4.86 -5.39 11.33
CA TYR A 78 -3.40 -5.39 11.36
C TYR A 78 -2.87 -4.20 12.16
N LEU A 79 -3.46 -3.01 12.01
CA LEU A 79 -3.10 -1.82 12.79
C LEU A 79 -3.40 -2.02 14.29
N ASP A 80 -4.58 -2.54 14.64
CA ASP A 80 -4.98 -2.76 16.04
C ASP A 80 -4.13 -3.82 16.75
N LYS A 81 -3.57 -4.78 15.99
CA LYS A 81 -2.68 -5.82 16.53
C LYS A 81 -1.25 -5.33 16.75
N GLN A 82 -0.87 -4.14 16.27
CA GLN A 82 0.44 -3.60 16.57
C GLN A 82 0.50 -3.18 18.04
N PRO A 83 1.52 -3.60 18.81
CA PRO A 83 1.69 -3.13 20.18
C PRO A 83 1.89 -1.61 20.17
N SER A 84 1.12 -0.91 21.00
CA SER A 84 1.35 0.50 21.29
C SER A 84 2.74 0.66 21.90
N HIS A 85 3.65 1.28 21.16
CA HIS A 85 4.98 1.68 21.64
C HIS A 85 4.90 2.70 22.77
#